data_AF-A0AAN1T0N8-F1
#
_entry.id   AF-A0AAN1T0N8-F1
#
_cell.length_a   1.000
_cell.length_b   1.000
_cell.length_c   1.000
_cell.angle_alpha   90.00
_cell.angle_beta   90.00
_cell.angle_gamma   90.00
#
_symmetry.space_group_name_H-M   'P 1'
#
loop_
_entity.id
_entity.type
_entity.pdbx_description
1 polymer ?
#
loop_
_entity_poly.entity_id
_entity_poly.type
_entity_poly.pdbx_seq_one_letter_code
_entity_poly.pdbx_strand_id
1 'polypeptide(L)'
;MIDDVGKTIKAILYDRIVSPLFGTFILSWCAWNWRLILLFLSDSSTTIAKKFQYVDSELYPSNGVTFIYGLLLPATTTAFFIYVYPPIARGVYGYWREQQNKLKKVQIEKDGETPLKKEEAQEIRNQALLSELRYQEEREKRETRIRDLESLVKSLQQKEEAIPIGKGTIVDLGTIVEKEKTATNFLSYGAHSSEVRDGMLSVLRLLSQISPKGGVDEDEFTRVATSSNSELGLAEQGINFILHCLDNLIEGKYVLRAPNGDLYIQPKGRTVLVNKKFENEV
;
A
#
# COMPACT_ATOMS: atom_id res chain seq x y z
N MET A 1 -18.89 -32.00 -28.72
CA MET A 1 -19.92 -31.75 -29.76
C MET A 1 -21.16 -31.07 -29.21
N ILE A 2 -21.98 -31.69 -28.35
CA ILE A 2 -23.15 -31.01 -27.74
C ILE A 2 -22.70 -29.79 -26.89
N ASP A 3 -21.59 -29.92 -26.18
CA ASP A 3 -21.01 -28.80 -25.40
C ASP A 3 -20.50 -27.65 -26.29
N ASP A 4 -20.04 -27.96 -27.50
CA ASP A 4 -19.54 -26.96 -28.46
C ASP A 4 -20.69 -26.21 -29.12
N VAL A 5 -21.81 -26.89 -29.37
CA VAL A 5 -23.08 -26.26 -29.78
C VAL A 5 -23.58 -25.32 -28.68
N GLY A 6 -23.53 -25.75 -27.41
CA GLY A 6 -23.88 -24.92 -26.26
C GLY A 6 -23.02 -23.66 -26.14
N LYS A 7 -21.70 -23.77 -26.34
CA LYS A 7 -20.78 -22.63 -26.33
C LYS A 7 -21.03 -21.67 -27.50
N THR A 8 -21.28 -22.20 -28.69
CA THR A 8 -21.55 -21.40 -29.90
C THR A 8 -22.86 -20.62 -29.78
N ILE A 9 -23.93 -21.26 -29.27
CA ILE A 9 -25.21 -20.60 -29.01
C ILE A 9 -25.06 -19.51 -27.96
N LYS A 10 -24.35 -19.78 -26.85
CA LYS A 10 -24.08 -18.77 -25.82
C LYS A 10 -23.31 -17.57 -26.36
N ALA A 11 -22.28 -17.81 -27.18
CA ALA A 11 -21.50 -16.73 -27.80
C ALA A 11 -22.37 -15.86 -28.72
N ILE A 12 -23.20 -16.48 -29.58
CA ILE A 12 -24.11 -15.76 -30.48
C ILE A 12 -25.18 -14.99 -29.70
N LEU A 13 -25.73 -15.58 -28.65
CA LEU A 13 -26.71 -14.91 -27.80
C LEU A 13 -26.10 -13.73 -27.06
N TYR A 14 -24.89 -13.89 -26.52
CA TYR A 14 -24.19 -12.82 -25.81
C TYR A 14 -23.92 -11.64 -26.74
N ASP A 15 -23.36 -11.90 -27.93
CA ASP A 15 -23.05 -10.86 -28.92
C ASP A 15 -24.31 -10.10 -29.37
N ARG A 16 -25.45 -10.80 -29.49
CA ARG A 16 -26.74 -10.18 -29.84
C ARG A 16 -27.41 -9.46 -28.67
N ILE A 17 -27.31 -9.98 -27.44
CA ILE A 17 -27.86 -9.34 -26.23
C ILE A 17 -27.10 -8.03 -25.92
N VAL A 18 -25.81 -7.97 -26.26
CA VAL A 18 -25.00 -6.74 -26.15
C VAL A 18 -25.48 -5.64 -27.10
N SER A 19 -26.17 -6.00 -28.20
CA SER A 19 -26.80 -5.00 -29.06
C SER A 19 -27.93 -4.28 -28.30
N PRO A 20 -27.84 -2.95 -28.09
CA PRO A 20 -28.85 -2.19 -27.36
C PRO A 20 -30.25 -2.34 -27.97
N LEU A 21 -30.33 -2.52 -29.29
CA LEU A 21 -31.60 -2.67 -29.99
C LEU A 21 -32.25 -4.02 -29.72
N PHE A 22 -31.47 -5.11 -29.80
CA PHE A 22 -32.01 -6.45 -29.62
C PHE A 22 -32.33 -6.74 -28.15
N GLY A 23 -31.45 -6.35 -27.23
CA GLY A 23 -31.68 -6.52 -25.79
C GLY A 23 -32.93 -5.77 -25.31
N THR A 24 -33.07 -4.49 -25.68
CA THR A 24 -34.26 -3.70 -25.31
C THR A 24 -35.52 -4.17 -26.02
N PHE A 25 -35.42 -4.70 -27.25
CA PHE A 25 -36.54 -5.34 -27.94
C PHE A 25 -37.03 -6.59 -27.23
N ILE A 26 -36.14 -7.50 -26.82
CA ILE A 26 -36.53 -8.71 -26.07
C ILE A 26 -37.22 -8.31 -24.76
N LEU A 27 -36.63 -7.39 -23.99
CA LEU A 27 -37.22 -6.93 -22.73
C LEU A 27 -38.60 -6.30 -22.95
N SER A 28 -38.72 -5.47 -23.98
CA SER A 28 -40.00 -4.84 -24.34
C SER A 28 -41.03 -5.86 -24.82
N TRP A 29 -40.63 -6.85 -25.61
CA TRP A 29 -41.48 -7.94 -26.06
C TRP A 29 -41.98 -8.76 -24.88
N CYS A 30 -41.10 -9.09 -23.93
CA CYS A 30 -41.49 -9.78 -22.70
C CYS A 30 -42.46 -8.95 -21.85
N ALA A 31 -42.26 -7.63 -21.77
CA ALA A 31 -43.14 -6.74 -21.02
C ALA A 31 -44.56 -6.68 -21.63
N TRP A 32 -44.68 -6.62 -22.96
CA TRP A 32 -45.98 -6.61 -23.64
C TRP A 32 -46.64 -8.00 -23.67
N ASN A 33 -45.85 -9.06 -23.78
CA ASN A 33 -46.31 -10.45 -23.85
C ASN A 33 -46.21 -11.17 -22.50
N TRP A 34 -46.31 -10.43 -21.39
CA TRP A 34 -46.16 -10.98 -20.04
C TRP A 34 -47.20 -12.06 -19.71
N ARG A 35 -48.43 -11.95 -20.23
CA ARG A 35 -49.48 -12.97 -20.05
C ARG A 35 -49.11 -14.29 -20.72
N LEU A 36 -48.48 -14.22 -21.89
CA LEU A 36 -47.98 -15.40 -22.59
C LEU A 36 -46.84 -16.04 -21.78
N ILE A 37 -45.88 -15.24 -21.30
CA ILE A 37 -44.79 -15.75 -20.45
C ILE A 37 -45.34 -16.40 -19.18
N LEU A 38 -46.29 -15.75 -18.49
CA LEU A 38 -46.91 -16.33 -17.30
C LEU A 38 -47.72 -17.59 -17.61
N LEU A 39 -48.38 -17.70 -18.76
CA LEU A 39 -49.09 -18.92 -19.16
C LEU A 39 -48.13 -20.10 -19.35
N PHE A 40 -46.96 -19.84 -19.93
CA PHE A 40 -45.92 -20.87 -20.11
C PHE A 40 -45.19 -21.20 -18.80
N LEU A 41 -45.01 -20.21 -17.92
CA LEU A 41 -44.37 -20.38 -16.61
C LEU A 41 -45.32 -20.96 -15.55
N SER A 42 -46.63 -20.81 -15.75
CA SER A 42 -47.67 -21.36 -14.86
C SER A 42 -47.80 -22.87 -15.04
N ASP A 43 -47.99 -23.52 -13.90
CA ASP A 43 -47.71 -24.92 -13.65
C ASP A 43 -48.52 -25.91 -14.51
N SER A 44 -47.99 -27.14 -14.57
CA SER A 44 -48.22 -28.21 -15.56
C SER A 44 -49.62 -28.85 -15.57
N SER A 45 -50.59 -28.31 -14.81
CA SER A 45 -51.92 -28.94 -14.64
C SER A 45 -52.85 -28.74 -15.84
N THR A 46 -52.55 -27.79 -16.73
CA THR A 46 -53.30 -27.56 -17.96
C THR A 46 -52.59 -28.21 -19.15
N THR A 47 -53.33 -29.07 -19.86
CA THR A 47 -52.88 -29.68 -21.11
C THR A 47 -52.41 -28.59 -22.09
N ILE A 48 -51.27 -28.81 -22.75
CA ILE A 48 -50.69 -27.89 -23.73
C ILE A 48 -51.73 -27.38 -24.74
N ALA A 49 -52.64 -28.24 -25.19
CA ALA A 49 -53.74 -27.88 -26.09
C ALA A 49 -54.66 -26.77 -25.53
N LYS A 50 -54.98 -26.79 -24.23
CA LYS A 50 -55.80 -25.75 -23.59
C LYS A 50 -55.06 -24.42 -23.48
N LYS A 51 -53.73 -24.46 -23.31
CA LYS A 51 -52.89 -23.25 -23.32
C LYS A 51 -52.91 -22.60 -24.70
N PHE A 52 -52.73 -23.36 -25.78
CA PHE A 52 -52.83 -22.83 -27.15
C PHE A 52 -54.23 -22.31 -27.46
N GLN A 53 -55.28 -23.05 -27.08
CA GLN A 53 -56.66 -22.57 -27.28
C GLN A 53 -56.89 -21.23 -26.57
N TYR A 54 -56.41 -21.07 -25.34
CA TYR A 54 -56.49 -19.81 -24.61
C TYR A 54 -55.68 -18.68 -25.28
N VAL A 55 -54.50 -19.00 -25.81
CA VAL A 55 -53.67 -18.03 -26.56
C VAL A 55 -54.42 -17.54 -27.80
N ASP A 56 -55.00 -18.44 -28.57
CA ASP A 56 -55.66 -18.14 -29.84
C ASP A 56 -57.06 -17.52 -29.65
N SER A 57 -57.79 -17.91 -28.60
CA SER A 57 -59.16 -17.42 -28.37
C SER A 57 -59.23 -16.14 -27.53
N GLU A 58 -58.38 -16.00 -26.51
CA GLU A 58 -58.47 -14.91 -25.52
C GLU A 58 -57.32 -13.89 -25.64
N LEU A 59 -56.10 -14.34 -25.96
CA LEU A 59 -54.93 -13.46 -25.99
C LEU A 59 -54.72 -12.80 -27.37
N TYR A 60 -54.91 -13.55 -28.45
CA TYR A 60 -54.68 -13.08 -29.82
C TYR A 60 -55.81 -13.53 -30.78
N PRO A 61 -57.04 -13.04 -30.59
CA PRO A 61 -58.22 -13.47 -31.37
C PRO A 61 -58.18 -13.11 -32.86
N SER A 62 -57.25 -12.24 -33.27
CA SER A 62 -57.12 -11.80 -34.66
C SER A 62 -55.67 -11.58 -35.03
N ASN A 63 -55.30 -11.96 -36.26
CA ASN A 63 -53.96 -11.77 -36.82
C ASN A 63 -53.45 -10.32 -36.69
N GLY A 64 -54.35 -9.34 -36.78
CA GLY A 64 -54.00 -7.92 -36.59
C GLY A 64 -53.57 -7.62 -35.15
N VAL A 65 -54.28 -8.18 -34.16
CA VAL A 65 -53.95 -8.05 -32.73
C VAL A 65 -52.61 -8.72 -32.46
N THR A 66 -52.37 -9.92 -33.01
CA THR A 66 -51.09 -10.63 -32.89
C THR A 66 -49.92 -9.80 -33.42
N PHE A 67 -50.08 -9.17 -34.59
CA PHE A 67 -49.03 -8.33 -35.18
C PHE A 67 -48.76 -7.08 -34.34
N ILE A 68 -49.81 -6.44 -33.83
CA ILE A 68 -49.70 -5.23 -33.02
C ILE A 68 -49.00 -5.53 -31.69
N TYR A 69 -49.46 -6.54 -30.93
CA TYR A 69 -48.89 -6.87 -29.62
C TYR A 69 -47.56 -7.65 -29.71
N GLY A 70 -47.37 -8.43 -30.78
CA GLY A 70 -46.18 -9.25 -30.98
C GLY A 70 -45.01 -8.49 -31.59
N LEU A 71 -45.25 -7.47 -32.42
CA LEU A 71 -44.19 -6.77 -33.14
C LEU A 71 -44.27 -5.25 -33.01
N LEU A 72 -45.41 -4.65 -33.33
CA LEU A 72 -45.53 -3.19 -33.45
C LEU A 72 -45.34 -2.48 -32.10
N LEU A 73 -46.04 -2.93 -31.06
CA LEU A 73 -45.94 -2.35 -29.72
C LEU A 73 -44.53 -2.51 -29.13
N PRO A 74 -43.94 -3.73 -29.07
CA PRO A 74 -42.55 -3.88 -28.64
C PRO A 74 -41.56 -3.03 -29.45
N ALA A 75 -41.68 -3.01 -30.78
CA ALA A 75 -40.77 -2.24 -31.63
C ALA A 75 -40.88 -0.72 -31.39
N THR A 76 -42.10 -0.21 -31.23
CA THR A 76 -42.34 1.21 -30.95
C THR A 76 -41.87 1.60 -29.56
N THR A 77 -42.10 0.79 -28.54
CA THR A 77 -41.56 1.05 -27.19
C THR A 77 -40.05 0.91 -27.12
N THR A 78 -39.45 0.00 -27.87
CA THR A 78 -37.99 -0.10 -28.01
C THR A 78 -37.41 1.13 -28.70
N ALA A 79 -37.98 1.57 -29.81
CA ALA A 79 -37.56 2.79 -30.48
C ALA A 79 -37.70 3.99 -29.55
N PHE A 80 -38.85 4.12 -28.87
CA PHE A 80 -39.06 5.17 -27.88
C PHE A 80 -38.01 5.14 -26.78
N PHE A 81 -37.73 3.97 -26.20
CA PHE A 81 -36.72 3.85 -25.15
C PHE A 81 -35.33 4.24 -25.68
N ILE A 82 -34.92 3.74 -26.84
CA ILE A 82 -33.60 4.04 -27.43
C ILE A 82 -33.45 5.52 -27.77
N TYR A 83 -34.50 6.22 -28.21
CA TYR A 83 -34.40 7.63 -28.58
C TYR A 83 -34.64 8.59 -27.43
N VAL A 84 -35.54 8.26 -26.50
CA VAL A 84 -35.96 9.13 -25.39
C VAL A 84 -35.11 8.93 -24.15
N TYR A 85 -34.62 7.72 -23.89
CA TYR A 85 -33.78 7.46 -22.72
C TYR A 85 -32.44 8.21 -22.75
N PRO A 86 -31.65 8.21 -23.85
CA PRO A 86 -30.35 8.88 -23.86
C PRO A 86 -30.36 10.39 -23.55
N PRO A 87 -31.27 11.23 -24.07
CA PRO A 87 -31.30 12.64 -23.70
C PRO A 87 -31.66 12.83 -22.22
N ILE A 88 -32.60 12.06 -21.68
CA ILE A 88 -32.96 12.11 -20.26
C ILE A 88 -31.77 11.68 -19.39
N ALA A 89 -31.13 10.56 -19.75
CA ALA A 89 -29.98 10.03 -19.04
C ALA A 89 -28.80 11.02 -19.02
N ARG A 90 -28.53 11.70 -20.15
CA ARG A 90 -27.52 12.78 -20.21
C ARG A 90 -27.86 13.94 -19.28
N GLY A 91 -29.13 14.36 -19.22
CA GLY A 91 -29.58 15.42 -18.32
C GLY A 91 -29.40 15.05 -16.84
N VAL A 92 -29.85 13.85 -16.46
CA VAL A 92 -29.71 13.34 -15.09
C VAL A 92 -28.23 13.19 -14.71
N TYR A 93 -27.41 12.66 -15.61
CA TYR A 93 -25.97 12.50 -15.36
C TYR A 93 -25.26 13.85 -15.22
N GLY A 94 -25.60 14.84 -16.03
CA GLY A 94 -25.08 16.20 -15.93
C GLY A 94 -25.41 16.81 -14.56
N TYR A 95 -26.68 16.76 -14.16
CA TYR A 95 -27.12 17.25 -12.85
C TYR A 95 -26.39 16.53 -11.70
N TRP A 96 -26.28 15.21 -11.76
CA TRP A 96 -25.57 14.43 -10.75
C TRP A 96 -24.10 14.82 -10.63
N ARG A 97 -23.41 15.01 -11.76
CA ARG A 97 -22.00 15.45 -11.79
C ARG A 97 -21.81 16.84 -11.20
N GLU A 98 -22.73 17.76 -11.46
CA GLU A 98 -22.71 19.07 -10.83
C GLU A 98 -22.84 18.98 -9.31
N GLN A 99 -23.77 18.14 -8.81
CA GLN A 99 -23.95 17.93 -7.39
C GLN A 99 -22.72 17.29 -6.73
N GLN A 100 -22.11 16.29 -7.38
CA GLN A 100 -20.86 15.72 -6.92
C GLN A 100 -19.73 16.77 -6.85
N ASN A 101 -19.64 17.65 -7.85
CA ASN A 101 -18.64 18.72 -7.85
C ASN A 101 -18.90 19.74 -6.73
N LYS A 102 -20.16 20.10 -6.47
CA LYS A 102 -20.54 20.97 -5.34
C LYS A 102 -20.18 20.32 -4.02
N LEU A 103 -20.49 19.05 -3.84
CA LEU A 103 -20.18 18.31 -2.62
C LEU A 103 -18.67 18.22 -2.37
N LYS A 104 -17.88 17.95 -3.43
CA LYS A 104 -16.42 17.98 -3.36
C LYS A 104 -15.87 19.35 -2.97
N LYS A 105 -16.43 20.43 -3.51
CA LYS A 105 -16.03 21.79 -3.13
C LYS A 105 -16.29 22.07 -1.65
N VAL A 106 -17.47 21.69 -1.15
CA VAL A 106 -17.81 21.86 0.28
C VAL A 106 -16.92 20.99 1.17
N GLN A 107 -16.59 19.78 0.73
CA GLN A 107 -15.66 18.91 1.45
C GLN A 107 -14.27 19.54 1.55
N ILE A 108 -13.73 20.00 0.41
CA ILE A 108 -12.45 20.71 0.32
C ILE A 108 -12.43 21.94 1.25
N GLU A 109 -13.51 22.71 1.27
CA GLU A 109 -13.65 23.89 2.14
C GLU A 109 -13.65 23.51 3.64
N LYS A 110 -14.30 22.41 4.01
CA LYS A 110 -14.36 21.92 5.39
C LYS A 110 -13.07 21.28 5.87
N ASP A 111 -12.42 20.52 5.00
CA ASP A 111 -11.18 19.82 5.32
C ASP A 111 -9.98 20.80 5.37
N GLY A 112 -10.17 22.05 4.91
CA GLY A 112 -9.13 23.08 4.89
C GLY A 112 -8.01 22.80 3.87
N GLU A 113 -8.12 21.70 3.13
CA GLU A 113 -7.19 21.31 2.09
C GLU A 113 -7.44 22.17 0.85
N THR A 114 -6.78 23.31 0.74
CA THR A 114 -6.83 24.08 -0.52
C THR A 114 -6.21 23.23 -1.64
N PRO A 115 -6.97 22.91 -2.70
CA PRO A 115 -6.45 22.10 -3.78
C PRO A 115 -5.37 22.92 -4.46
N LEU A 116 -4.16 22.37 -4.51
CA LEU A 116 -3.00 23.03 -5.07
C LEU A 116 -3.32 23.56 -6.48
N LYS A 117 -3.07 24.84 -6.72
CA LYS A 117 -3.24 25.40 -8.07
C LYS A 117 -2.28 24.69 -9.02
N LYS A 118 -2.67 24.60 -10.29
CA LYS A 118 -1.83 23.96 -11.32
C LYS A 118 -0.42 24.56 -11.37
N GLU A 119 -0.31 25.87 -11.17
CA GLU A 119 0.95 26.60 -11.10
C GLU A 119 1.78 26.20 -9.88
N GLU A 120 1.17 26.13 -8.70
CA GLU A 120 1.82 25.67 -7.47
C GLU A 120 2.30 24.22 -7.61
N ALA A 121 1.53 23.36 -8.27
CA ALA A 121 1.89 21.96 -8.47
C ALA A 121 3.07 21.83 -9.44
N GLN A 122 3.15 22.72 -10.42
CA GLN A 122 4.29 22.80 -11.34
C GLN A 122 5.53 23.34 -10.64
N GLU A 123 5.38 24.34 -9.78
CA GLU A 123 6.48 24.89 -8.99
C GLU A 123 7.06 23.85 -8.03
N ILE A 124 6.23 23.10 -7.30
CA ILE A 124 6.70 22.00 -6.44
C ILE A 124 7.47 20.94 -7.26
N ARG A 125 6.99 20.60 -8.45
CA ARG A 125 7.70 19.65 -9.34
C ARG A 125 9.05 20.20 -9.78
N ASN A 126 9.12 21.47 -10.12
CA ASN A 126 10.38 22.12 -10.49
C ASN A 126 11.36 22.18 -9.32
N GLN A 127 10.87 22.51 -8.12
CA GLN A 127 11.67 22.51 -6.89
C GLN A 127 12.18 21.11 -6.54
N ALA A 128 11.35 20.08 -6.67
CA ALA A 128 11.75 18.70 -6.47
C ALA A 128 12.86 18.29 -7.46
N LEU A 129 12.71 18.61 -8.75
CA LEU A 129 13.72 18.36 -9.77
C LEU A 129 15.04 19.11 -9.48
N LEU A 130 14.96 20.39 -9.12
CA LEU A 130 16.13 21.18 -8.72
C LEU A 130 16.84 20.59 -7.51
N SER A 131 16.07 20.12 -6.52
CA SER A 131 16.65 19.48 -5.34
C SER A 131 17.37 18.18 -5.71
N GLU A 132 16.79 17.37 -6.59
CA GLU A 132 17.38 16.11 -7.07
C GLU A 132 18.70 16.37 -7.81
N LEU A 133 18.74 17.37 -8.69
CA LEU A 133 19.97 17.76 -9.38
C LEU A 133 21.06 18.20 -8.39
N ARG A 134 20.71 19.02 -7.39
CA ARG A 134 21.67 19.42 -6.34
C ARG A 134 22.19 18.23 -5.55
N TYR A 135 21.31 17.27 -5.21
CA TYR A 135 21.70 16.05 -4.53
C TYR A 135 22.65 15.20 -5.39
N GLN A 136 22.41 15.10 -6.70
CA GLN A 136 23.30 14.39 -7.62
C GLN A 136 24.68 15.07 -7.69
N GLU A 137 24.74 16.39 -7.86
CA GLU A 137 26.01 17.15 -7.86
C GLU A 137 26.79 16.98 -6.55
N GLU A 138 26.12 17.01 -5.39
CA GLU A 138 26.77 16.77 -4.11
C GLU A 138 27.31 15.35 -4.00
N ARG A 139 26.57 14.35 -4.49
CA ARG A 139 27.03 12.95 -4.51
C ARG A 139 28.28 12.81 -5.36
N GLU A 140 28.30 13.38 -6.56
CA GLU A 140 29.46 13.35 -7.45
C GLU A 140 30.70 13.99 -6.79
N LYS A 141 30.54 15.15 -6.14
CA LYS A 141 31.63 15.82 -5.39
C LYS A 141 32.16 14.99 -4.22
N ARG A 142 31.29 14.25 -3.52
CA ARG A 142 31.72 13.35 -2.45
C ARG A 142 32.47 12.15 -3.00
N GLU A 143 32.01 11.60 -4.12
CA GLU A 143 32.62 10.45 -4.78
C GLU A 143 33.98 10.77 -5.40
N THR A 144 34.19 11.98 -5.92
CA THR A 144 35.53 12.44 -6.33
C THR A 144 36.47 12.53 -5.13
N ARG A 145 36.01 13.12 -4.01
CA ARG A 145 36.83 13.22 -2.79
C ARG A 145 37.22 11.86 -2.22
N ILE A 146 36.29 10.90 -2.22
CA ILE A 146 36.58 9.52 -1.78
C ILE A 146 37.69 8.92 -2.65
N ARG A 147 37.58 9.01 -3.98
CA ARG A 147 38.61 8.53 -4.91
C ARG A 147 39.97 9.20 -4.68
N ASP A 148 39.98 10.51 -4.46
CA ASP A 148 41.21 11.26 -4.19
C ASP A 148 41.87 10.78 -2.88
N LEU A 149 41.08 10.63 -1.82
CA LEU A 149 41.55 10.12 -0.52
C LEU A 149 42.07 8.68 -0.63
N GLU A 150 41.37 7.80 -1.35
CA GLU A 150 41.83 6.42 -1.60
C GLU A 150 43.16 6.39 -2.34
N SER A 151 43.35 7.26 -3.34
CA SER A 151 44.61 7.37 -4.07
C SER A 151 45.77 7.84 -3.17
N LEU A 152 45.49 8.78 -2.27
CA LEU A 152 46.45 9.31 -1.32
C LEU A 152 46.85 8.24 -0.31
N VAL A 153 45.89 7.53 0.29
CA VAL A 153 46.14 6.42 1.21
C VAL A 153 47.01 5.36 0.54
N LYS A 154 46.69 4.97 -0.69
CA LYS A 154 47.48 4.00 -1.46
C LYS A 154 48.92 4.49 -1.71
N SER A 155 49.11 5.76 -2.02
CA SER A 155 50.44 6.35 -2.21
C SER A 155 51.26 6.38 -0.92
N LEU A 156 50.62 6.63 0.23
CA LEU A 156 51.27 6.61 1.54
C LEU A 156 51.67 5.19 1.94
N GLN A 157 50.80 4.20 1.73
CA GLN A 157 51.12 2.79 1.97
C GLN A 157 52.32 2.32 1.15
N GLN A 158 52.35 2.66 -0.15
CA GLN A 158 53.52 2.35 -1.00
C GLN A 158 54.80 3.05 -0.51
N LYS A 159 54.70 4.27 0.00
CA LYS A 159 55.83 5.01 0.55
C LYS A 159 56.34 4.37 1.86
N GLU A 160 55.45 3.89 2.72
CA GLU A 160 55.82 3.15 3.92
C GLU A 160 56.54 1.83 3.59
N GLU A 161 56.04 1.07 2.61
CA GLU A 161 56.68 -0.17 2.13
C GLU A 161 58.05 0.08 1.49
N ALA A 162 58.24 1.25 0.86
CA ALA A 162 59.48 1.64 0.19
C ALA A 162 60.55 2.19 1.14
N ILE A 163 60.26 2.43 2.43
CA ILE A 163 61.28 2.75 3.42
C ILE A 163 61.91 1.41 3.82
N PRO A 164 63.13 1.07 3.35
CA PRO A 164 63.77 -0.16 3.75
C PRO A 164 63.97 -0.08 5.27
N ILE A 165 63.32 -1.00 5.99
CA ILE A 165 63.59 -1.23 7.40
C ILE A 165 65.07 -1.57 7.49
N GLY A 166 65.89 -0.57 7.79
CA GLY A 166 67.26 -0.76 8.19
C GLY A 166 67.25 -1.63 9.43
N LYS A 167 67.47 -2.94 9.25
CA LYS A 167 67.83 -3.88 10.30
C LYS A 167 69.11 -3.38 10.95
N GLY A 168 68.99 -2.48 11.92
CA GLY A 168 70.15 -1.84 12.52
C GLY A 168 69.76 -0.65 13.36
N THR A 169 68.99 -0.90 14.42
CA THR A 169 69.38 -0.66 15.82
C THR A 169 68.11 -0.95 16.63
N ILE A 170 68.03 -2.17 17.17
CA ILE A 170 67.12 -2.45 18.29
C ILE A 170 67.73 -1.65 19.46
N VAL A 171 67.38 -0.37 19.57
CA VAL A 171 67.48 0.32 20.85
C VAL A 171 66.40 -0.30 21.70
N ASP A 172 66.87 -0.99 22.73
CA ASP A 172 66.18 -1.61 23.83
C ASP A 172 64.96 -0.78 24.33
N LEU A 173 63.78 -1.02 23.74
CA LEU A 173 62.50 -0.51 24.22
C LEU A 173 62.00 -1.26 25.46
N GLY A 174 62.79 -2.19 26.01
CA GLY A 174 62.54 -2.80 27.32
C GLY A 174 62.50 -1.78 28.47
N THR A 175 63.06 -0.59 28.29
CA THR A 175 63.05 0.48 29.31
C THR A 175 61.93 1.52 29.17
N ILE A 176 61.13 1.49 28.09
CA ILE A 176 59.96 2.38 27.93
C ILE A 176 58.66 1.68 28.39
N VAL A 177 58.61 0.35 28.34
CA VAL A 177 57.47 -0.45 28.83
C VAL A 177 57.27 -0.35 30.35
N GLU A 178 58.31 0.01 31.13
CA GLU A 178 58.15 0.27 32.57
C GLU A 178 57.56 1.66 32.89
N LYS A 179 57.61 2.63 31.97
CA LYS A 179 56.95 3.93 32.13
C LYS A 179 55.53 3.99 31.55
N GLU A 180 55.16 3.04 30.69
CA GLU A 180 53.79 2.96 30.16
C GLU A 180 52.84 2.16 31.06
N LYS A 181 53.38 1.30 31.95
CA LYS A 181 52.59 0.68 33.03
C LYS A 181 52.07 1.67 34.08
N THR A 182 52.67 2.87 34.16
CA THR A 182 52.16 3.98 34.99
C THR A 182 51.11 4.84 34.26
N ALA A 183 50.98 4.70 32.94
CA ALA A 183 49.91 5.34 32.16
C ALA A 183 48.69 4.42 31.98
N THR A 184 48.85 3.09 32.09
CA THR A 184 47.73 2.14 32.08
C THR A 184 46.86 2.17 33.34
N ASN A 185 47.24 2.92 34.38
CA ASN A 185 46.35 3.29 35.48
C ASN A 185 45.54 4.58 35.22
N PHE A 186 45.68 5.19 34.04
CA PHE A 186 44.88 6.35 33.61
C PHE A 186 43.91 6.03 32.45
N LEU A 187 43.87 4.79 31.96
CA LEU A 187 42.90 4.30 30.98
C LEU A 187 42.12 3.11 31.54
N SER A 188 41.62 3.25 32.77
CA SER A 188 40.37 2.60 33.11
C SER A 188 39.30 3.16 32.17
N TYR A 189 38.86 2.36 31.21
CA TYR A 189 37.48 2.33 30.71
C TYR A 189 36.72 3.67 30.70
N GLY A 190 37.24 4.63 29.93
CA GLY A 190 36.70 5.98 29.87
C GLY A 190 37.01 6.65 28.55
N ALA A 191 36.49 6.12 27.44
CA ALA A 191 36.31 6.85 26.18
C ALA A 191 35.55 6.01 25.12
N HIS A 192 34.42 5.40 25.49
CA HIS A 192 33.30 5.51 24.55
C HIS A 192 32.78 6.92 24.77
N SER A 193 32.78 7.73 23.70
CA SER A 193 32.54 9.17 23.81
C SER A 193 31.28 9.40 24.63
N SER A 194 31.25 10.47 25.42
CA SER A 194 30.05 10.88 26.14
C SER A 194 28.83 10.88 25.22
N GLU A 195 29.03 11.06 23.92
CA GLU A 195 28.00 10.99 22.87
C GLU A 195 27.42 9.59 22.67
N VAL A 196 28.19 8.51 22.81
CA VAL A 196 27.67 7.13 22.75
C VAL A 196 26.87 6.81 24.01
N ARG A 197 27.36 7.23 25.18
CA ARG A 197 26.63 7.06 26.45
C ARG A 197 25.33 7.87 26.46
N ASP A 198 25.40 9.12 26.00
CA ASP A 198 24.25 10.01 25.87
C ASP A 198 23.31 9.54 24.76
N GLY A 199 23.82 8.94 23.69
CA GLY A 199 23.04 8.28 22.65
C GLY A 199 22.25 7.09 23.18
N MET A 200 22.90 6.20 23.95
CA MET A 200 22.23 5.07 24.61
C MET A 200 21.18 5.53 25.63
N LEU A 201 21.49 6.54 26.44
CA LEU A 201 20.53 7.14 27.39
C LEU A 201 19.36 7.82 26.67
N SER A 202 19.59 8.43 25.51
CA SER A 202 18.55 9.05 24.69
C SER A 202 17.62 7.99 24.09
N VAL A 203 18.16 6.87 23.61
CA VAL A 203 17.38 5.73 23.12
C VAL A 203 16.57 5.10 24.25
N LEU A 204 17.16 4.91 25.44
CA LEU A 204 16.45 4.39 26.61
C LEU A 204 15.33 5.32 27.08
N ARG A 205 15.55 6.65 27.08
CA ARG A 205 14.50 7.64 27.37
C ARG A 205 13.39 7.67 26.33
N LEU A 206 13.72 7.52 25.05
CA LEU A 206 12.71 7.44 23.99
C LEU A 206 11.86 6.17 24.14
N LEU A 207 12.50 5.03 24.46
CA LEU A 207 11.79 3.78 24.71
C LEU A 207 10.88 3.85 25.95
N SER A 208 11.28 4.57 27.00
CA SER A 208 10.42 4.77 28.17
C SER A 208 9.24 5.71 27.90
N GLN A 209 9.43 6.76 27.10
CA GLN A 209 8.36 7.68 26.70
C GLN A 209 7.33 7.05 25.75
N ILE A 210 7.74 6.07 24.94
CA ILE A 210 6.86 5.33 24.02
C ILE A 210 5.98 4.30 24.77
N SER A 211 6.26 4.03 26.06
CA SER A 211 5.47 3.13 26.91
C SER A 211 4.71 3.86 28.03
N PRO A 212 3.68 4.67 27.73
CA PRO A 212 2.99 5.49 28.74
C PRO A 212 1.99 4.70 29.61
N LYS A 213 1.96 3.36 29.52
CA LYS A 213 1.04 2.52 30.32
C LYS A 213 1.71 1.24 30.78
N GLY A 214 2.50 1.35 31.84
CA GLY A 214 3.05 0.22 32.57
C GLY A 214 4.22 0.71 33.40
N GLY A 215 3.95 1.03 34.66
CA GLY A 215 4.99 1.44 35.61
C GLY A 215 6.03 0.34 35.72
N VAL A 216 7.21 0.58 35.16
CA VAL A 216 8.42 -0.14 35.53
C VAL A 216 9.11 0.78 36.52
N ASP A 217 9.21 0.30 37.76
CA ASP A 217 9.86 1.03 38.85
C ASP A 217 11.35 1.19 38.51
N GLU A 218 11.84 2.43 38.44
CA GLU A 218 13.21 2.78 38.02
C GLU A 218 14.26 2.07 38.92
N ASP A 219 13.88 1.74 40.16
CA ASP A 219 14.71 1.05 41.15
C ASP A 219 14.85 -0.47 40.91
N GLU A 220 13.91 -1.11 40.22
CA GLU A 220 13.98 -2.56 39.94
C GLU A 220 14.95 -2.88 38.80
N PHE A 221 15.00 -2.00 37.79
CA PHE A 221 15.92 -2.15 36.65
C PHE A 221 17.39 -1.88 37.03
N THR A 222 17.61 -0.98 37.99
CA THR A 222 18.96 -0.66 38.51
C THR A 222 19.50 -1.78 39.43
N ARG A 223 18.61 -2.52 40.10
CA ARG A 223 18.95 -3.70 40.90
C ARG A 223 19.35 -4.92 40.06
N VAL A 224 18.73 -5.13 38.91
CA VAL A 224 19.12 -6.20 37.97
C VAL A 224 20.51 -5.97 37.37
N ALA A 225 21.00 -4.72 37.30
CA ALA A 225 22.36 -4.45 36.85
C ALA A 225 23.44 -4.66 37.94
N THR A 226 23.04 -4.95 39.19
CA THR A 226 23.97 -4.94 40.34
C THR A 226 23.91 -6.17 41.25
N SER A 227 23.10 -7.20 40.95
CA SER A 227 23.01 -8.38 41.83
C SER A 227 22.99 -9.74 41.11
N SER A 228 24.13 -10.44 41.26
CA SER A 228 24.30 -11.89 41.37
C SER A 228 24.88 -12.65 40.17
N ASN A 229 25.82 -13.53 40.51
CA ASN A 229 26.77 -14.26 39.67
C ASN A 229 26.14 -15.38 38.80
N SER A 230 25.00 -15.12 38.14
CA SER A 230 24.43 -15.99 37.11
C SER A 230 24.12 -15.26 35.80
N GLU A 231 24.62 -14.03 35.64
CA GLU A 231 24.20 -13.04 34.63
C GLU A 231 24.92 -13.06 33.28
N LEU A 232 25.83 -14.00 33.01
CA LEU A 232 26.54 -13.96 31.71
C LEU A 232 25.59 -14.23 30.52
N GLY A 233 24.60 -15.11 30.68
CA GLY A 233 23.70 -15.50 29.59
C GLY A 233 22.61 -14.48 29.25
N LEU A 234 22.06 -13.78 30.26
CA LEU A 234 21.00 -12.78 30.05
C LEU A 234 21.57 -11.42 29.62
N ALA A 235 22.73 -11.02 30.13
CA ALA A 235 23.40 -9.80 29.68
C ALA A 235 23.86 -9.91 28.22
N GLU A 236 24.38 -11.08 27.82
CA GLU A 236 24.81 -11.34 26.45
C GLU A 236 23.62 -11.38 25.47
N GLN A 237 22.47 -11.94 25.88
CA GLN A 237 21.24 -11.90 25.09
C GLN A 237 20.68 -10.47 24.97
N GLY A 238 20.75 -9.68 26.04
CA GLY A 238 20.33 -8.27 26.03
C GLY A 238 21.19 -7.39 25.13
N ILE A 239 22.52 -7.56 25.19
CA ILE A 239 23.47 -6.82 24.33
C ILE A 239 23.29 -7.22 22.87
N ASN A 240 23.17 -8.52 22.57
CA ASN A 240 22.92 -8.99 21.19
C ASN A 240 21.58 -8.48 20.64
N PHE A 241 20.56 -8.39 21.48
CA PHE A 241 19.27 -7.83 21.08
C PHE A 241 19.37 -6.32 20.76
N ILE A 242 20.07 -5.55 21.60
CA ILE A 242 20.29 -4.12 21.38
C ILE A 242 21.12 -3.87 20.12
N LEU A 243 22.19 -4.63 19.91
CA LEU A 243 23.01 -4.57 18.69
C LEU A 243 22.18 -4.92 17.46
N HIS A 244 21.33 -5.95 17.54
CA HIS A 244 20.45 -6.32 16.44
C HIS A 244 19.41 -5.23 16.13
N CYS A 245 18.85 -4.57 17.15
CA CYS A 245 17.96 -3.42 16.94
C CYS A 245 18.69 -2.23 16.30
N LEU A 246 19.93 -1.97 16.70
CA LEU A 246 20.75 -0.88 16.15
C LEU A 246 21.14 -1.13 14.69
N ASP A 247 21.60 -2.34 14.34
CA ASP A 247 21.93 -2.70 12.96
C ASP A 247 20.73 -2.55 12.03
N ASN A 248 19.55 -2.99 12.47
CA ASN A 248 18.32 -2.81 11.68
C ASN A 248 17.92 -1.34 11.55
N LEU A 249 18.17 -0.52 12.58
CA LEU A 249 17.90 0.92 12.51
C LEU A 249 18.85 1.64 11.54
N ILE A 250 20.13 1.25 11.53
CA ILE A 250 21.15 1.75 10.59
C ILE A 250 20.77 1.38 9.15
N GLU A 251 20.22 0.18 8.93
CA GLU A 251 19.67 -0.26 7.65
C GLU A 251 18.32 0.40 7.27
N GLY A 252 17.82 1.32 8.10
CA GLY A 252 16.59 2.07 7.85
C GLY A 252 15.30 1.28 8.07
N LYS A 253 15.36 0.15 8.79
CA LYS A 253 14.19 -0.65 9.17
C LYS A 253 13.63 -0.14 10.50
N TYR A 254 12.31 -0.17 10.67
CA TYR A 254 11.65 0.21 11.93
C TYR A 254 11.31 -1.04 12.75
N VAL A 255 11.48 -0.96 14.06
CA VAL A 255 11.00 -1.97 15.01
C VAL A 255 9.60 -1.57 15.48
N LEU A 256 8.62 -2.44 15.24
CA LEU A 256 7.22 -2.26 15.63
C LEU A 256 6.86 -3.29 16.71
N ARG A 257 6.17 -2.86 17.76
CA ARG A 257 5.63 -3.75 18.79
C ARG A 257 4.16 -4.05 18.49
N ALA A 258 3.84 -5.32 18.30
CA ALA A 258 2.46 -5.76 18.13
C ALA A 258 1.69 -5.73 19.46
N PRO A 259 0.35 -5.70 19.43
CA PRO A 259 -0.49 -5.63 20.63
C PRO A 259 -0.31 -6.82 21.60
N ASN A 260 0.15 -7.97 21.08
CA ASN A 260 0.44 -9.16 21.87
C ASN A 260 1.82 -9.15 22.55
N GLY A 261 2.63 -8.10 22.31
CA GLY A 261 3.96 -7.93 22.90
C GLY A 261 5.12 -8.32 21.99
N ASP A 262 4.86 -8.97 20.84
CA ASP A 262 5.89 -9.39 19.90
C ASP A 262 6.51 -8.19 19.15
N LEU A 263 7.80 -8.28 18.83
CA LEU A 263 8.52 -7.25 18.08
C LEU A 263 8.75 -7.71 16.63
N TYR A 264 8.40 -6.85 15.68
CA TYR A 264 8.54 -7.07 14.25
C TYR A 264 9.45 -6.01 13.64
N ILE A 265 10.31 -6.40 12.70
CA ILE A 265 11.18 -5.48 11.96
C ILE A 265 10.57 -5.29 10.56
N GLN A 266 10.22 -4.06 10.20
CA GLN A 266 9.65 -3.75 8.89
C GLN A 266 10.63 -2.90 8.05
N PRO A 267 10.98 -3.31 6.82
CA PRO A 267 11.88 -2.54 5.96
C PRO A 267 11.21 -1.26 5.44
N LYS A 268 12.00 -0.18 5.34
CA LYS A 268 11.59 1.08 4.70
C LYS A 268 11.16 0.81 3.27
N GLY A 269 9.92 1.15 2.92
CA GLY A 269 9.46 1.15 1.52
C GLY A 269 8.22 0.32 1.19
N ARG A 270 7.58 -0.33 2.17
CA ARG A 270 6.22 -0.87 1.98
C ARG A 270 5.23 -0.25 2.96
N THR A 271 4.74 0.93 2.59
CA THR A 271 3.41 1.41 3.00
C THR A 271 2.37 0.42 2.46
N VAL A 272 2.16 -0.68 3.17
CA VAL A 272 0.93 -1.45 3.05
C VAL A 272 -0.06 -0.77 3.98
N LEU A 273 -1.06 -0.17 3.35
CA LEU A 273 -2.30 0.32 3.95
C LEU A 273 -2.84 -0.70 4.97
N VAL A 274 -2.57 -0.49 6.26
CA VAL A 274 -3.44 -0.98 7.33
C VAL A 274 -4.44 0.14 7.59
N ASN A 275 -5.35 0.33 6.63
CA ASN A 275 -6.52 1.14 6.86
C ASN A 275 -7.60 0.27 7.51
N LYS A 276 -7.94 0.64 8.75
CA LYS A 276 -9.11 0.20 9.49
C LYS A 276 -10.37 0.34 8.62
N LYS A 277 -11.01 -0.78 8.28
CA LYS A 277 -12.48 -0.95 8.23
C LYS A 277 -12.81 -2.35 7.73
N PHE A 278 -13.02 -3.26 8.66
CA PHE A 278 -14.07 -4.27 8.54
C PHE A 278 -14.71 -4.37 9.92
N GLU A 279 -15.66 -3.45 10.15
CA GLU A 279 -16.74 -3.66 11.10
C GLU A 279 -17.63 -4.77 10.54
N ASN A 280 -17.95 -5.73 11.41
CA ASN A 280 -19.17 -6.53 11.49
C ASN A 280 -20.04 -6.66 10.22
N GLU A 281 -20.15 -7.88 9.70
CA GLU A 281 -21.44 -8.46 9.35
C GLU A 281 -21.51 -9.91 9.85
N VAL A 282 -22.75 -10.29 10.16
CA VAL A 282 -23.28 -11.47 10.87
C VAL A 282 -22.91 -12.80 10.22
#